data_AF-A0A651EQ10-F1
#
_entry.id   AF-A0A651EQ10-F1
#
_cell.length_a   1.000
_cell.length_b   1.000
_cell.length_c   1.000
_cell.angle_alpha   90.00
_cell.angle_beta   90.00
_cell.angle_gamma   90.00
#
_symmetry.space_group_name_H-M   'P 1'
#
loop_
_entity.id
_entity.type
_entity.pdbx_description
1 polymer ?
#
loop_
_entity_poly.entity_id
_entity_poly.type
_entity_poly.pdbx_seq_one_letter_code
_entity_poly.pdbx_strand_id
1 'polypeptide(L)'
;MRSLRGIFAGLTVLSVVGVLGGCVVVNATYPPRPGESATSDLNLSPSPTAMEAGLRAALERNPVEGRYILNLPRGMERAVAQRIANAVGPGQAVLPDVELDEALPVVHVSRVWIRGEIAEVDVLLPVDEVWQAVTVRMRGGVVRGYRVERVRRWPPGMIEAPELFGWERDSVR
;
A
#
# COMPACT_ATOMS: atom_id res chain seq x y z
N MET A 1 40.54 -71.46 11.33
CA MET A 1 39.06 -71.36 11.32
C MET A 1 38.71 -69.87 11.31
N ARG A 2 38.32 -69.30 10.16
CA ARG A 2 36.95 -68.78 9.82
C ARG A 2 36.38 -67.87 10.93
N SER A 3 35.91 -66.63 10.72
CA SER A 3 35.55 -65.86 9.52
C SER A 3 35.30 -64.38 9.85
N LEU A 4 35.36 -63.53 8.81
CA LEU A 4 34.80 -62.18 8.68
C LEU A 4 33.37 -61.99 9.23
N ARG A 5 33.02 -60.74 9.60
CA ARG A 5 31.76 -59.95 9.38
C ARG A 5 31.46 -59.02 10.59
N GLY A 6 30.99 -57.79 10.49
CA GLY A 6 30.48 -56.98 9.38
C GLY A 6 30.65 -55.46 9.66
N ILE A 7 30.86 -54.65 8.62
CA ILE A 7 29.85 -53.91 7.82
C ILE A 7 29.43 -52.60 8.52
N PHE A 8 30.06 -51.51 8.06
CA PHE A 8 29.51 -50.15 8.00
C PHE A 8 28.19 -50.17 7.21
N ALA A 9 27.09 -49.64 7.76
CA ALA A 9 25.96 -49.01 7.03
C ALA A 9 24.86 -48.64 8.04
N GLY A 10 24.64 -47.35 8.30
CA GLY A 10 23.50 -46.64 7.72
C GLY A 10 22.55 -46.23 8.85
N LEU A 11 21.77 -45.16 8.82
CA LEU A 11 21.48 -44.16 7.80
C LEU A 11 20.82 -43.02 8.60
N THR A 12 21.50 -41.89 8.82
CA THR A 12 20.89 -40.73 9.46
C THR A 12 19.91 -40.11 8.47
N VAL A 13 18.63 -40.48 8.57
CA VAL A 13 17.56 -39.82 7.79
C VAL A 13 17.31 -38.46 8.42
N LEU A 14 18.11 -37.48 8.03
CA LEU A 14 17.85 -36.07 8.29
C LEU A 14 16.77 -35.63 7.30
N SER A 15 15.50 -35.77 7.69
CA SER A 15 14.35 -35.27 6.94
C SER A 15 14.44 -33.75 6.85
N VAL A 16 15.08 -33.24 5.79
CA VAL A 16 14.97 -31.84 5.37
C VAL A 16 13.53 -31.64 4.93
N VAL A 17 12.67 -31.19 5.85
CA VAL A 17 11.37 -30.64 5.50
C VAL A 17 11.65 -29.34 4.76
N GLY A 18 11.73 -29.44 3.43
CA GLY A 18 11.78 -28.31 2.54
C GLY A 18 10.51 -27.51 2.72
N VAL A 19 10.60 -26.43 3.51
CA VAL A 19 9.61 -25.37 3.53
C VAL A 19 9.61 -24.78 2.13
N LEU A 20 8.75 -25.31 1.26
CA LEU A 20 8.34 -24.66 0.03
C LEU A 20 7.63 -23.37 0.46
N GLY A 21 8.43 -22.32 0.69
CA GLY A 21 7.96 -20.97 0.89
C GLY A 21 7.24 -20.56 -0.38
N GLY A 22 5.93 -20.85 -0.44
CA GLY A 22 5.05 -20.29 -1.44
C GLY A 22 5.16 -18.78 -1.34
N CYS A 23 5.85 -18.17 -2.29
CA CYS A 23 5.77 -16.73 -2.49
C CYS A 23 4.30 -16.41 -2.78
N VAL A 24 3.58 -15.94 -1.78
CA VAL A 24 2.21 -15.46 -1.98
C VAL A 24 2.33 -14.27 -2.92
N VAL A 25 1.98 -14.48 -4.19
CA VAL A 25 1.93 -13.42 -5.19
C VAL A 25 0.72 -12.58 -4.85
N VAL A 26 0.94 -11.51 -4.09
CA VAL A 26 -0.14 -10.59 -3.73
C VAL A 26 -0.34 -9.58 -4.86
N ASN A 27 -1.58 -9.45 -5.31
CA ASN A 27 -1.98 -8.48 -6.32
C ASN A 27 -3.10 -7.62 -5.74
N ALA A 28 -2.94 -6.30 -5.77
CA ALA A 28 -3.94 -5.33 -5.33
C ALA A 28 -4.28 -4.38 -6.46
N THR A 29 -5.55 -4.02 -6.61
CA THR A 29 -5.94 -3.00 -7.58
C THR A 29 -7.11 -2.18 -7.06
N TYR A 30 -6.88 -0.87 -6.98
CA TYR A 30 -7.87 0.15 -6.68
C TYR A 30 -7.72 1.29 -7.69
N PRO A 31 -8.81 1.79 -8.30
CA PRO A 31 -10.17 1.25 -8.21
C PRO A 31 -10.26 -0.15 -8.86
N PRO A 32 -11.25 -0.99 -8.49
CA PRO A 32 -11.44 -2.30 -9.10
C PRO A 32 -11.64 -2.18 -10.61
N ARG A 33 -11.01 -3.06 -11.39
CA ARG A 33 -11.17 -3.13 -12.85
C ARG A 33 -11.87 -4.41 -13.27
N PRO A 34 -12.83 -4.36 -14.21
CA PRO A 34 -13.45 -5.56 -14.75
C PRO A 34 -12.40 -6.51 -15.32
N GLY A 35 -12.43 -7.78 -14.89
CA GLY A 35 -11.52 -8.82 -15.38
C GLY A 35 -10.13 -8.86 -14.73
N GLU A 36 -9.79 -7.93 -13.84
CA GLU A 36 -8.58 -8.04 -13.01
C GLU A 36 -8.92 -8.73 -11.68
N SER A 37 -8.08 -9.67 -11.23
CA SER A 37 -8.17 -10.24 -9.88
C SER A 37 -7.79 -9.19 -8.84
N ALA A 38 -8.71 -8.26 -8.57
CA ALA A 38 -8.58 -7.19 -7.59
C ALA A 38 -8.90 -7.68 -6.17
N THR A 39 -8.38 -8.85 -5.79
CA THR A 39 -8.79 -9.55 -4.57
C THR A 39 -7.69 -9.56 -3.51
N SER A 40 -7.01 -8.44 -3.32
CA SER A 40 -6.39 -8.20 -2.01
C SER A 40 -7.13 -7.04 -1.36
N ASP A 41 -7.77 -7.38 -0.26
CA ASP A 41 -8.29 -6.45 0.72
C ASP A 41 -7.25 -5.33 0.97
N LEU A 42 -7.66 -4.08 0.79
CA LEU A 42 -6.78 -2.91 0.98
C LEU A 42 -6.35 -2.74 2.44
N ASN A 43 -7.03 -3.42 3.36
CA ASN A 43 -6.71 -3.43 4.79
C ASN A 43 -5.57 -4.38 5.15
N LEU A 44 -5.26 -5.32 4.26
CA LEU A 44 -4.23 -6.33 4.46
C LEU A 44 -2.94 -5.96 3.73
N SER A 45 -1.82 -6.31 4.36
CA SER A 45 -0.51 -6.21 3.72
C SER A 45 -0.49 -6.98 2.40
N PRO A 46 0.09 -6.42 1.32
CA PRO A 46 1.00 -5.27 1.30
C PRO A 46 0.36 -3.89 1.06
N SER A 47 -0.96 -3.80 0.90
CA SER A 47 -1.62 -2.58 0.42
C SER A 47 -1.39 -1.35 1.30
N PRO A 48 -1.59 -1.42 2.65
CA PRO A 48 -1.30 -0.28 3.52
C PRO A 48 0.17 0.14 3.47
N THR A 49 1.10 -0.80 3.47
CA THR A 49 2.55 -0.51 3.41
C THR A 49 2.94 0.18 2.11
N ALA A 50 2.33 -0.23 0.99
CA ALA A 50 2.52 0.44 -0.30
C ALA A 50 1.97 1.88 -0.25
N MET A 51 0.77 2.07 0.30
CA MET A 51 0.15 3.41 0.42
C MET A 51 0.99 4.34 1.31
N GLU A 52 1.47 3.86 2.46
CA GLU A 52 2.35 4.64 3.36
C GLU A 52 3.62 5.10 2.64
N ALA A 53 4.31 4.18 1.96
CA ALA A 53 5.53 4.50 1.22
C ALA A 53 5.26 5.43 0.03
N GLY A 54 4.16 5.21 -0.68
CA GLY A 54 3.73 6.03 -1.81
C GLY A 54 3.38 7.46 -1.40
N LEU A 55 2.55 7.62 -0.38
CA LEU A 55 2.17 8.92 0.16
C LEU A 55 3.38 9.69 0.67
N ARG A 56 4.23 9.04 1.49
CA ARG A 56 5.44 9.68 2.02
C ARG A 56 6.34 10.18 0.89
N ALA A 57 6.61 9.34 -0.11
CA ALA A 57 7.45 9.72 -1.24
C ALA A 57 6.84 10.82 -2.13
N ALA A 58 5.51 10.85 -2.26
CA ALA A 58 4.81 11.89 -3.00
C ALA A 58 4.94 13.25 -2.28
N LEU A 59 4.69 13.26 -0.97
CA LEU A 59 4.70 14.46 -0.12
C LEU A 59 6.11 14.98 0.17
N GLU A 60 7.12 14.11 0.29
CA GLU A 60 8.52 14.52 0.42
C GLU A 60 8.99 15.33 -0.80
N ARG A 61 8.47 15.02 -2.00
CA ARG A 61 8.85 15.71 -3.24
C ARG A 61 7.93 16.87 -3.61
N ASN A 62 6.73 16.89 -3.03
CA ASN A 62 5.68 17.88 -3.29
C ASN A 62 4.97 18.15 -1.96
N PRO A 63 5.61 18.90 -1.06
CA PRO A 63 5.07 19.14 0.25
C PRO A 63 3.75 19.92 0.14
N VAL A 64 2.76 19.46 0.89
CA VAL A 64 1.55 20.23 1.18
C VAL A 64 1.80 20.96 2.50
N GLU A 65 1.69 22.28 2.49
CA GLU A 65 1.99 23.10 3.66
C GLU A 65 0.95 22.89 4.77
N GLY A 66 1.41 22.83 6.01
CA GLY A 66 0.54 22.75 7.19
C GLY A 66 -0.16 21.39 7.34
N ARG A 67 -1.40 21.45 7.87
CA ARG A 67 -2.24 20.28 8.09
C ARG A 67 -3.05 20.00 6.83
N TYR A 68 -3.27 18.73 6.52
CA TYR A 68 -4.11 18.28 5.42
C TYR A 68 -4.98 17.11 5.84
N ILE A 69 -5.98 16.84 5.02
CA ILE A 69 -6.89 15.70 5.18
C ILE A 69 -6.48 14.64 4.17
N LEU A 70 -6.36 13.39 4.60
CA LEU A 70 -6.16 12.25 3.70
C LEU A 70 -7.50 11.67 3.27
N ASN A 71 -7.71 11.60 1.96
CA ASN A 71 -8.76 10.82 1.33
C ASN A 71 -8.16 9.51 0.81
N LEU A 72 -8.38 8.42 1.55
CA LEU A 72 -7.87 7.09 1.23
C LEU A 72 -8.90 6.27 0.44
N PRO A 73 -8.51 5.16 -0.20
CA PRO A 73 -9.44 4.31 -0.94
C PRO A 73 -10.67 3.89 -0.14
N ARG A 74 -11.82 3.86 -0.81
CA ARG A 74 -13.07 3.34 -0.22
C ARG A 74 -12.89 1.89 0.26
N GLY A 75 -13.53 1.59 1.41
CA GLY A 75 -13.58 0.24 1.97
C GLY A 75 -12.40 -0.10 2.89
N MET A 76 -11.53 0.86 3.20
CA MET A 76 -10.56 0.65 4.25
C MET A 76 -11.21 0.70 5.64
N GLU A 77 -10.57 0.10 6.63
CA GLU A 77 -10.94 0.18 8.03
C GLU A 77 -10.33 1.43 8.62
N ARG A 78 -11.08 2.10 9.50
CA ARG A 78 -10.65 3.30 10.22
C ARG A 78 -9.28 3.14 10.88
N ALA A 79 -9.04 1.99 11.53
CA ALA A 79 -7.78 1.73 12.23
C ALA A 79 -6.58 1.66 11.26
N VAL A 80 -6.75 1.01 10.11
CA VAL A 80 -5.71 0.91 9.07
C VAL A 80 -5.41 2.29 8.49
N ALA A 81 -6.45 3.05 8.21
CA ALA A 81 -6.33 4.37 7.63
C ALA A 81 -5.68 5.39 8.57
N GLN A 82 -6.05 5.38 9.86
CA GLN A 82 -5.40 6.22 10.86
C GLN A 82 -3.92 5.85 11.03
N ARG A 83 -3.58 4.55 10.94
CA ARG A 83 -2.17 4.12 10.92
C ARG A 83 -1.41 4.73 9.75
N ILE A 84 -1.99 4.72 8.55
CA ILE A 84 -1.37 5.32 7.35
C ILE A 84 -1.16 6.81 7.55
N ALA A 85 -2.17 7.53 8.07
CA ALA A 85 -2.06 8.96 8.35
C ALA A 85 -0.93 9.28 9.34
N ASN A 86 -0.86 8.53 10.43
CA ASN A 86 0.20 8.68 11.43
C ASN A 86 1.59 8.38 10.84
N ALA A 87 1.69 7.47 9.87
CA ALA A 87 2.94 7.09 9.22
C ALA A 87 3.46 8.12 8.22
N VAL A 88 2.60 8.99 7.67
CA VAL A 88 3.00 10.05 6.74
C VAL A 88 3.31 11.38 7.45
N GLY A 89 2.68 11.65 8.60
CA GLY A 89 3.02 12.80 9.43
C GLY A 89 2.13 12.91 10.68
N PRO A 90 2.62 13.52 11.76
CA PRO A 90 1.80 13.76 12.95
C PRO A 90 0.67 14.75 12.64
N GLY A 91 -0.51 14.50 13.21
CA GLY A 91 -1.63 15.46 13.20
C GLY A 91 -2.47 15.51 11.91
N GLN A 92 -2.22 14.59 10.96
CA GLN A 92 -3.02 14.47 9.74
C GLN A 92 -4.35 13.80 10.03
N ALA A 93 -5.41 14.37 9.46
CA ALA A 93 -6.76 13.84 9.58
C ALA A 93 -7.07 12.88 8.44
N VAL A 94 -8.03 11.97 8.65
CA VAL A 94 -8.52 11.07 7.60
C VAL A 94 -10.02 11.20 7.49
N LEU A 95 -10.56 11.22 6.27
CA LEU A 95 -12.01 11.18 6.10
C LEU A 95 -12.59 9.84 6.55
N PRO A 96 -13.81 9.84 7.11
CA PRO A 96 -14.71 10.94 7.41
C PRO A 96 -14.61 11.36 8.90
N ASP A 97 -13.50 11.07 9.58
CA ASP A 97 -13.34 11.35 11.02
C ASP A 97 -13.28 12.85 11.32
N VAL A 98 -13.10 13.66 10.28
CA VAL A 98 -13.18 15.12 10.33
C VAL A 98 -14.29 15.60 9.41
N GLU A 99 -15.02 16.62 9.88
CA GLU A 99 -15.81 17.44 8.97
C GLU A 99 -14.85 18.10 7.99
N LEU A 100 -15.25 18.15 6.72
CA LEU A 100 -14.56 18.94 5.71
C LEU A 100 -14.73 20.40 6.08
N ASP A 101 -13.82 20.92 6.88
CA ASP A 101 -13.61 22.35 6.99
C ASP A 101 -12.97 22.81 5.67
N GLU A 102 -13.56 23.80 5.02
CA GLU A 102 -13.14 24.32 3.71
C GLU A 102 -11.67 24.80 3.70
N ALA A 103 -11.07 24.98 4.89
CA ALA A 103 -9.72 25.50 5.07
C ALA A 103 -8.57 24.48 4.91
N LEU A 104 -8.82 23.16 4.98
CA LEU A 104 -7.74 22.17 4.92
C LEU A 104 -7.60 21.53 3.53
N PRO A 105 -6.39 21.54 2.92
CA PRO A 105 -6.17 20.83 1.67
C PRO A 105 -6.40 19.33 1.83
N VAL A 106 -7.04 18.71 0.84
CA VAL A 106 -7.27 17.27 0.80
C VAL A 106 -6.20 16.61 -0.08
N VAL A 107 -5.59 15.53 0.38
CA VAL A 107 -4.63 14.71 -0.36
C VAL A 107 -5.27 13.37 -0.64
N HIS A 108 -5.37 12.98 -1.91
CA HIS A 108 -6.11 11.78 -2.31
C HIS A 108 -5.16 10.67 -2.73
N VAL A 109 -5.43 9.44 -2.29
CA VAL A 109 -4.88 8.24 -2.93
C VAL A 109 -5.89 7.76 -3.95
N SER A 110 -5.61 8.02 -5.24
CA SER A 110 -6.55 7.78 -6.35
C SER A 110 -6.38 6.40 -6.98
N ARG A 111 -5.18 5.83 -6.94
CA ARG A 111 -4.89 4.49 -7.46
C ARG A 111 -3.91 3.76 -6.57
N VAL A 112 -4.16 2.47 -6.36
CA VAL A 112 -3.20 1.51 -5.78
C VAL A 112 -3.13 0.33 -6.73
N TRP A 113 -1.94 0.01 -7.22
CA TRP A 113 -1.73 -1.10 -8.12
C TRP A 113 -0.50 -1.89 -7.68
N ILE A 114 -0.71 -3.15 -7.30
CA ILE A 114 0.34 -4.04 -6.83
C ILE A 114 0.33 -5.30 -7.69
N ARG A 115 1.50 -5.67 -8.22
CA ARG A 115 1.74 -6.90 -8.96
C ARG A 115 3.03 -7.55 -8.48
N GLY A 116 2.91 -8.57 -7.65
CA GLY A 116 4.05 -9.23 -7.02
C GLY A 116 4.89 -8.22 -6.23
N GLU A 117 6.14 -8.01 -6.65
CA GLU A 117 7.05 -7.09 -5.96
C GLU A 117 6.90 -5.62 -6.38
N ILE A 118 6.12 -5.33 -7.42
CA ILE A 118 5.98 -3.98 -7.96
C ILE A 118 4.72 -3.34 -7.38
N ALA A 119 4.82 -2.12 -6.90
CA ALA A 119 3.69 -1.30 -6.51
C ALA A 119 3.72 0.07 -7.20
N GLU A 120 2.56 0.57 -7.59
CA GLU A 120 2.33 1.93 -8.03
C GLU A 120 1.20 2.54 -7.20
N VAL A 121 1.44 3.74 -6.67
CA VAL A 121 0.44 4.51 -5.94
C VAL A 121 0.34 5.88 -6.60
N ASP A 122 -0.87 6.27 -6.98
CA ASP A 122 -1.13 7.61 -7.50
C ASP A 122 -1.73 8.47 -6.40
N VAL A 123 -1.03 9.56 -6.08
CA VAL A 123 -1.43 10.56 -5.10
C VAL A 123 -1.84 11.83 -5.83
N LEU A 124 -3.01 12.37 -5.52
CA LEU A 124 -3.43 13.68 -6.01
C LEU A 124 -3.21 14.70 -4.92
N LEU A 125 -2.49 15.75 -5.29
CA LEU A 125 -2.15 16.87 -4.42
C LEU A 125 -2.87 18.12 -4.93
N PRO A 126 -3.39 18.95 -4.02
CA PRO A 126 -3.98 20.22 -4.41
C PRO A 126 -2.87 21.19 -4.82
N VAL A 127 -3.03 21.83 -5.98
CA VAL A 127 -2.15 22.89 -6.48
C VAL A 127 -3.08 24.00 -6.97
N ASP A 128 -3.22 25.05 -6.16
CA ASP A 128 -4.23 26.09 -6.34
C ASP A 128 -5.64 25.48 -6.42
N GLU A 129 -6.38 25.76 -7.50
CA GLU A 129 -7.75 25.26 -7.73
C GLU A 129 -7.79 23.93 -8.52
N VAL A 130 -6.62 23.35 -8.83
CA VAL A 130 -6.51 22.13 -9.66
C VAL A 130 -5.75 21.01 -8.95
N TRP A 131 -5.91 19.80 -9.46
CA TRP A 131 -5.27 18.60 -8.92
C TRP A 131 -4.02 18.24 -9.71
N GLN A 132 -2.92 17.97 -9.00
CA GLN A 132 -1.71 17.42 -9.58
C GLN A 132 -1.54 15.95 -9.16
N ALA A 133 -1.44 15.07 -10.16
CA ALA A 133 -1.14 13.68 -9.92
C ALA A 133 0.36 13.40 -9.77
N VAL A 134 0.68 12.57 -8.79
CA VAL A 134 2.01 12.07 -8.51
C VAL A 134 1.96 10.55 -8.46
N THR A 135 2.50 9.91 -9.49
CA THR A 135 2.64 8.44 -9.52
C THR A 135 3.96 8.05 -8.88
N VAL A 136 3.88 7.30 -7.80
CA VAL A 136 5.03 6.72 -7.12
C VAL A 136 5.12 5.24 -7.46
N ARG A 137 6.18 4.86 -8.16
CA ARG A 137 6.52 3.47 -8.46
C ARG A 137 7.56 2.96 -7.47
N MET A 138 7.29 1.80 -6.91
CA MET A 138 8.08 1.16 -5.88
C MET A 138 8.32 -0.31 -6.21
N ARG A 139 9.40 -0.85 -5.64
CA ARG A 139 9.67 -2.28 -5.63
C ARG A 139 9.91 -2.76 -4.20
N GLY A 140 9.38 -3.92 -3.86
CA GLY A 140 9.55 -4.55 -2.58
C GLY A 140 8.37 -5.44 -2.22
N GLY A 141 7.99 -5.46 -0.96
CA GLY A 141 6.86 -6.27 -0.49
C GLY A 141 6.84 -6.33 1.02
N VAL A 142 5.97 -7.18 1.57
CA VAL A 142 5.68 -7.23 3.01
C VAL A 142 6.95 -7.40 3.86
N VAL A 143 7.91 -8.23 3.43
CA VAL A 143 9.11 -8.55 4.22
C VAL A 143 10.18 -7.45 4.17
N ARG A 144 10.38 -6.82 3.01
CA ARG A 144 11.49 -5.87 2.78
C ARG A 144 11.06 -4.40 2.83
N GLY A 145 9.77 -4.15 2.99
CA GLY A 145 9.16 -2.84 2.74
C GLY A 145 9.21 -2.48 1.25
N TYR A 146 8.65 -1.33 0.90
CA TYR A 146 8.70 -0.79 -0.46
C TYR A 146 9.81 0.26 -0.58
N ARG A 147 10.69 0.09 -1.58
CA ARG A 147 11.68 1.09 -1.98
C ARG A 147 11.16 1.86 -3.18
N VAL A 148 11.23 3.18 -3.12
CA VAL A 148 10.87 4.07 -4.24
C VAL A 148 11.88 3.90 -5.38
N GLU A 149 11.38 3.54 -6.56
CA GLU A 149 12.18 3.48 -7.79
C GLU A 149 12.02 4.76 -8.61
N ARG A 150 10.80 5.30 -8.66
CA ARG A 150 10.46 6.46 -9.48
C ARG A 150 9.32 7.24 -8.87
N VAL A 151 9.42 8.57 -8.94
CA VAL A 151 8.30 9.47 -8.70
C VAL A 151 8.09 10.29 -9.97
N ARG A 152 6.89 10.19 -10.55
CA ARG A 152 6.49 10.91 -11.76
C ARG A 152 5.41 11.91 -11.40
N ARG A 153 5.63 13.17 -11.76
CA ARG A 153 4.61 14.22 -11.67
C ARG A 153 3.92 14.36 -13.01
N TRP A 154 2.61 14.48 -12.97
CA TRP A 154 1.79 14.81 -14.12
C TRP A 154 1.52 16.31 -14.14
N PRO A 155 1.25 16.91 -15.32
CA PRO A 155 0.79 18.30 -15.37
C PRO A 155 -0.49 18.47 -14.52
N PRO A 156 -0.62 19.57 -13.75
CA PRO A 156 -1.85 19.87 -13.02
C PRO A 156 -3.08 19.93 -13.94
N GLY A 157 -4.24 19.54 -13.43
CA GLY A 157 -5.51 19.57 -14.17
C GLY A 157 -5.72 18.42 -15.18
N MET A 158 -4.76 17.48 -15.29
CA MET A 158 -4.89 16.30 -16.16
C MET A 158 -5.78 15.19 -15.59
N ILE A 159 -5.98 15.18 -14.27
CA ILE A 159 -6.76 14.16 -13.56
C ILE A 159 -7.75 14.89 -12.66
N GLU A 160 -9.03 14.57 -12.78
CA GLU A 160 -10.07 15.07 -11.88
C GLU A 160 -9.93 14.45 -10.49
N ALA A 161 -10.31 15.20 -9.45
CA ALA A 161 -10.33 14.63 -8.11
C ALA A 161 -11.34 13.47 -8.04
N PRO A 162 -10.96 12.36 -7.39
CA PRO A 162 -11.91 11.30 -7.08
C PRO A 162 -12.88 11.82 -6.04
N GLU A 163 -14.05 11.20 -6.00
CA GLU A 163 -15.04 11.42 -4.96
C GLU A 163 -14.38 11.33 -3.56
N LEU A 164 -14.88 12.14 -2.64
CA LEU A 164 -14.44 12.07 -1.26
C LEU A 164 -14.93 10.76 -0.66
N PHE A 165 -13.99 9.88 -0.32
CA PHE A 165 -14.30 8.60 0.27
C PHE A 165 -14.35 8.77 1.78
N GLY A 166 -15.52 8.52 2.36
CA GLY A 166 -15.68 8.30 3.79
C GLY A 166 -15.77 6.80 4.11
N TRP A 167 -15.45 6.44 5.35
CA TRP A 167 -15.88 5.17 5.95
C TRP A 167 -17.39 5.07 5.82
N GLU A 168 -17.87 3.94 5.32
CA GLU A 168 -19.27 3.55 5.48
C GLU A 168 -19.48 3.41 6.99
N ARG A 169 -20.26 4.33 7.60
CA ARG A 169 -20.39 4.48 9.07
C ARG A 169 -20.73 3.17 9.82
N ASP A 170 -21.16 2.14 9.10
CA ASP A 170 -21.67 0.88 9.62
C ASP A 170 -20.62 -0.24 9.75
N SER A 171 -19.34 -0.01 9.42
CA SER A 171 -18.29 -1.05 9.50
C SER A 171 -17.77 -1.32 10.92
N VAL A 172 -18.40 -0.75 11.95
CA VAL A 172 -18.15 -1.10 13.36
C VAL A 172 -19.39 -1.82 13.89
N ARG A 173 -19.40 -3.15 13.79
CA ARG A 173 -20.27 -4.02 14.58
C ARG A 173 -19.45 -5.15 15.16
#